data_AF-A0A892I1T1-F1
#
_entry.id   AF-A0A892I1T1-F1
#
_cell.length_a   1.000
_cell.length_b   1.000
_cell.length_c   1.000
_cell.angle_alpha   90.00
_cell.angle_beta   90.00
_cell.angle_gamma   90.00
#
_symmetry.space_group_name_H-M   'P 1'
#
loop_
_entity.id
_entity.type
_entity.pdbx_description
1 polymer ?
#
loop_
_entity_poly.entity_id
_entity_poly.type
_entity_poly.pdbx_seq_one_letter_code
_entity_poly.pdbx_strand_id
1 'polypeptide(L)' 'MPIVTNEELVELTGGLKQGAAQARWIKKALGIDAPRKADGHPMLTWEQVNQPRAGATPRTQPKWRVAA' A
#
# COMPACT_ATOMS: atom_id res chain seq x y z
N MET A 1 -6.86 -15.76 -3.09
CA MET A 1 -7.75 -14.59 -2.86
C MET A 1 -7.75 -13.71 -4.10
N PRO A 2 -8.89 -13.14 -4.51
CA PRO A 2 -8.97 -12.33 -5.73
C PRO A 2 -8.12 -11.05 -5.62
N ILE A 3 -7.50 -10.67 -6.75
CA ILE A 3 -6.78 -9.40 -6.92
C ILE A 3 -7.82 -8.27 -7.04
N VAL A 4 -7.55 -7.14 -6.40
CA VAL A 4 -8.38 -5.94 -6.53
C VAL A 4 -8.30 -5.43 -7.98
N THR A 5 -9.46 -5.38 -8.62
CA THR A 5 -9.66 -4.85 -9.98
C THR A 5 -9.46 -3.33 -10.00
N ASN A 6 -9.35 -2.74 -11.19
CA ASN A 6 -9.14 -1.31 -11.30
C ASN A 6 -10.38 -0.50 -10.88
N GLU A 7 -11.58 -1.04 -11.09
CA GLU A 7 -12.83 -0.42 -10.63
C GLU A 7 -12.93 -0.45 -9.10
N GLU A 8 -12.64 -1.60 -8.49
CA GLU A 8 -12.58 -1.73 -7.03
C GLU A 8 -11.49 -0.83 -6.42
N LEU A 9 -10.36 -0.60 -7.11
CA LEU A 9 -9.36 0.37 -6.68
C LEU A 9 -9.90 1.80 -6.66
N VAL A 10 -10.71 2.18 -7.66
CA VAL A 10 -11.34 3.50 -7.69
C VAL A 10 -12.32 3.64 -6.52
N GLU A 11 -13.13 2.62 -6.26
CA GLU A 11 -14.06 2.60 -5.13
C GLU A 11 -13.32 2.67 -3.78
N LEU A 12 -12.34 1.78 -3.56
CA LEU A 12 -11.54 1.69 -2.35
C LEU A 12 -10.84 3.01 -2.00
N THR A 13 -10.39 3.73 -3.01
CA THR A 13 -9.63 4.98 -2.85
C THR A 13 -10.49 6.23 -2.83
N GLY A 14 -11.83 6.10 -2.88
CA GLY A 14 -12.75 7.24 -2.86
C GLY A 14 -12.79 8.02 -4.18
N GLY A 15 -12.63 7.33 -5.31
CA GLY A 15 -12.76 7.90 -6.65
C GLY A 15 -11.45 8.25 -7.35
N LEU A 16 -10.28 7.92 -6.79
CA LEU A 16 -9.01 8.25 -7.43
C LEU A 16 -8.82 7.39 -8.70
N LYS A 17 -8.62 8.03 -9.84
CA LYS A 17 -8.40 7.34 -11.14
C LYS A 17 -6.93 7.14 -11.48
N GLN A 18 -6.04 7.97 -10.94
CA GLN A 18 -4.61 7.91 -11.25
C GLN A 18 -3.93 6.83 -10.42
N GLY A 19 -3.32 5.82 -11.06
CA GLY A 19 -2.68 4.69 -10.37
C GLY A 19 -1.58 5.12 -9.37
N ALA A 20 -0.80 6.15 -9.70
CA ALA A 20 0.18 6.71 -8.78
C ALA A 20 -0.45 7.36 -7.53
N ALA A 21 -1.62 8.00 -7.67
CA ALA A 21 -2.37 8.57 -6.56
C ALA A 21 -2.99 7.46 -5.70
N GLN A 22 -3.54 6.42 -6.32
CA GLN A 22 -4.03 5.23 -5.61
C GLN A 22 -2.90 4.55 -4.81
N ALA A 23 -1.72 4.36 -5.39
CA ALA A 23 -0.59 3.75 -4.69
C ALA A 23 -0.13 4.58 -3.47
N ARG A 24 -0.07 5.92 -3.61
CA ARG A 24 0.22 6.82 -2.47
C ARG A 24 -0.86 6.74 -1.39
N TRP A 25 -2.13 6.71 -1.82
CA TRP A 25 -3.25 6.54 -0.90
C TRP A 25 -3.15 5.21 -0.17
N ILE A 26 -2.95 4.08 -0.86
CA ILE A 26 -2.84 2.75 -0.26
C ILE A 26 -1.69 2.69 0.74
N LYS A 27 -0.52 3.25 0.42
CA LYS A 27 0.60 3.30 1.36
C LYS A 27 0.28 4.11 2.61
N LYS A 28 -0.35 5.28 2.47
CA LYS A 28 -0.71 6.15 3.61
C LYS A 28 -1.87 5.57 4.41
N ALA A 29 -2.91 5.14 3.71
CA ALA A 29 -4.18 4.74 4.25
C ALA A 29 -4.11 3.35 4.81
N LEU A 30 -3.43 2.38 4.17
CA LEU A 30 -3.36 0.96 4.55
C LEU A 30 -1.98 0.52 5.07
N GLY A 31 -0.92 1.31 4.87
CA GLY A 31 0.44 0.92 5.26
C GLY A 31 1.10 -0.08 4.31
N ILE A 32 0.50 -0.32 3.14
CA ILE A 32 0.94 -1.33 2.17
C ILE A 32 1.72 -0.64 1.05
N ASP A 33 2.96 -1.09 0.81
CA ASP A 33 3.72 -0.68 -0.38
C ASP A 33 3.43 -1.66 -1.52
N ALA A 34 2.31 -1.44 -2.22
CA ALA A 34 1.85 -2.35 -3.26
C ALA A 34 2.70 -2.19 -4.55
N PRO A 35 3.17 -3.30 -5.16
CA PRO A 35 3.79 -3.26 -6.48
C PRO A 35 2.79 -2.73 -7.52
N ARG A 36 3.27 -2.26 -8.68
CA ARG A 36 2.41 -1.73 -9.74
C ARG A 36 2.27 -2.72 -10.89
N LYS A 37 1.06 -2.79 -11.44
CA LYS A 37 0.73 -3.48 -12.70
C LYS A 37 1.35 -2.72 -13.89
N ALA A 38 1.30 -3.32 -15.08
CA ALA A 38 1.79 -2.68 -16.31
C ALA A 38 1.03 -1.39 -16.69
N ASP A 39 -0.23 -1.26 -16.27
CA ASP A 39 -1.07 -0.07 -16.45
C ASP A 39 -0.78 1.06 -15.43
N GLY A 40 0.15 0.82 -14.48
CA GLY A 40 0.52 1.77 -13.43
C GLY A 40 -0.36 1.75 -12.18
N HIS A 41 -1.42 0.94 -12.14
CA HIS A 41 -2.27 0.78 -10.96
C HIS A 41 -1.62 -0.16 -9.92
N PRO A 42 -1.86 0.06 -8.61
CA PRO A 42 -1.35 -0.82 -7.56
C PRO A 42 -1.95 -2.24 -7.66
N MET A 43 -1.14 -3.25 -7.35
CA MET A 43 -1.52 -4.65 -7.32
C MET A 43 -1.54 -5.15 -5.89
N LEU A 44 -2.73 -5.52 -5.41
CA LEU A 44 -2.97 -6.08 -4.09
C LEU A 44 -4.20 -6.98 -4.11
N THR A 45 -4.35 -7.81 -3.09
CA THR A 45 -5.54 -8.66 -2.88
C THR A 45 -6.47 -8.07 -1.82
N TRP A 46 -7.74 -8.45 -1.86
CA TRP A 46 -8.70 -8.07 -0.80
C TRP A 46 -8.28 -8.58 0.58
N GLU A 47 -7.55 -9.69 0.64
CA GLU A 47 -6.96 -10.19 1.88
C GLU A 47 -5.99 -9.18 2.50
N GLN A 48 -5.10 -8.61 1.69
CA GLN A 48 -4.15 -7.58 2.15
C GLN A 48 -4.88 -6.30 2.59
N VAL A 49 -5.94 -5.91 1.89
CA VAL A 49 -6.78 -4.75 2.25
C VAL A 49 -7.44 -4.94 3.61
N ASN A 50 -7.95 -6.15 3.86
CA ASN A 50 -8.72 -6.49 5.05
C ASN A 50 -7.84 -6.99 6.21
N GLN A 51 -6.53 -7.10 6.02
CA GLN A 51 -5.64 -7.59 7.06
C GLN A 51 -5.61 -6.59 8.23
N PRO A 52 -5.91 -7.04 9.47
CA PRO A 52 -5.79 -6.19 10.64
C PRO A 52 -4.34 -5.72 10.73
N ARG A 53 -4.15 -4.41 10.83
CA ARG A 53 -2.81 -3.84 10.86
C ARG A 53 -2.15 -4.26 12.16
N ALA A 54 -1.24 -5.21 12.08
CA ALA A 54 -0.24 -5.38 13.11
C ALA A 54 0.47 -4.03 13.21
N GLY A 55 0.26 -3.32 14.32
CA GLY A 55 0.69 -1.94 14.50
C GLY A 55 2.08 -1.75 13.91
N ALA A 56 2.17 -0.96 12.85
CA ALA A 56 3.42 -0.67 12.18
C ALA A 56 4.33 -0.04 13.23
N THR A 57 5.16 -0.84 13.89
CA THR A 57 6.20 -0.33 14.77
C THR A 57 7.05 0.57 13.90
N PRO A 58 7.14 1.88 14.20
CA PRO A 58 8.10 2.72 13.53
C PRO A 58 9.46 2.04 13.69
N ARG A 59 10.22 1.89 12.61
CA ARG A 59 11.64 1.51 12.72
C ARG A 59 12.37 2.65 13.42
N THR A 60 12.29 2.69 14.74
CA THR A 60 13.13 3.50 15.60
C THR A 60 14.37 2.68 15.91
N GLN A 61 15.26 2.55 14.93
CA GLN A 61 16.66 2.29 15.24
C GLN A 61 17.52 3.32 14.51
N PRO A 62 18.19 4.22 15.25
CA PRO A 62 19.16 5.13 14.67
C PRO A 62 20.26 4.33 13.95
N LYS A 63 20.50 4.66 12.68
CA LYS A 63 21.49 4.00 11.82
C LYS A 63 22.85 4.69 11.91
N TRP A 64 23.41 4.82 13.11
CA TRP A 64 24.82 5.16 13.27
C TRP A 64 25.52 4.02 14.01
N ARG A 65 26.48 3.39 13.32
CA ARG A 65 27.38 2.41 13.92
C ARG A 65 28.36 3.18 14.79
N VAL A 66 28.51 2.79 16.04
CA VAL A 66 29.66 3.18 16.87
C VAL A 66 30.90 2.53 16.22
N ALA A 67 31.85 3.33 15.79
CA ALA A 67 33.20 2.86 15.51
C ALA A 67 33.90 2.68 16.86
N ALA A 68 34.33 1.45 17.17
CA ALA A 68 35.27 1.14 18.23
C ALA A 68 36.49 0.50 17.58
#